data_AF-A0A2D7VZT9-F1
#
_entry.id   AF-A0A2D7VZT9-F1
#
_cell.length_a   1.000
_cell.length_b   1.000
_cell.length_c   1.000
_cell.angle_alpha   90.00
_cell.angle_beta   90.00
_cell.angle_gamma   90.00
#
_symmetry.space_group_name_H-M   'P 1'
#
loop_
_entity.id
_entity.type
_entity.pdbx_description
1 polymer ?
#
loop_
_entity_poly.entity_id
_entity_poly.type
_entity_poly.pdbx_seq_one_letter_code
_entity_poly.pdbx_strand_id
1 'polypeptide(L)'
;MTFKRLKNLARKIINAKTYQQRAQIMRAYAYRTGKVKQRGTYGYYFMKLARVFDYYAKNNTGNSPDLFSIFSGKNTKLHYVNFSTLPGFTCPGAGKCLEWCYSFKAWRNPAVFCRQLQNTILLDNRKSVIRAAWNKLKPDIYVRLYVDGDIDSIETLGFWFSLLNTRPDLKSWGYSKSWNLFVDWHKQGLKFPDNYCLNISSGSIYDNDNALKSAVLELPITRGEFIAVDLDGHYSKGFDRYDDINYHREVRSKLRADYPDNNAFSCTGKCHDCLPSKTLGNRPACAVVELDFNIGNGTH
;
A
#
# COMPACT_ATOMS: atom_id res chain seq x y z
N MET A 1 19.49 -6.17 10.95
CA MET A 1 18.30 -6.88 11.50
C MET A 1 17.77 -7.81 10.43
N THR A 2 17.46 -9.06 10.76
CA THR A 2 16.88 -10.00 9.79
C THR A 2 15.37 -9.81 9.68
N PHE A 3 14.78 -10.21 8.54
CA PHE A 3 13.34 -10.18 8.32
C PHE A 3 12.55 -10.90 9.42
N LYS A 4 12.95 -12.13 9.77
CA LYS A 4 12.35 -12.92 10.85
C LYS A 4 12.33 -12.17 12.20
N ARG A 5 13.41 -11.46 12.53
CA ARG A 5 13.49 -10.65 13.76
C ARG A 5 12.55 -9.44 13.72
N LEU A 6 12.40 -8.78 12.57
CA LEU A 6 11.48 -7.65 12.40
C LEU A 6 10.02 -8.09 12.46
N LYS A 7 9.66 -9.22 11.82
CA LYS A 7 8.32 -9.80 11.89
C LYS A 7 7.95 -10.16 13.33
N ASN A 8 8.87 -10.77 14.07
CA ASN A 8 8.66 -11.09 15.49
C ASN A 8 8.55 -9.83 16.36
N LEU A 9 9.34 -8.79 16.08
CA LEU A 9 9.21 -7.50 16.76
C LEU A 9 7.82 -6.89 16.51
N ALA A 10 7.39 -6.82 15.24
CA ALA A 10 6.08 -6.28 14.87
C ALA A 10 4.93 -7.02 15.60
N ARG A 11 4.96 -8.36 15.63
CA ARG A 11 3.99 -9.17 16.40
C ARG A 11 3.95 -8.78 17.88
N LYS A 12 5.12 -8.67 18.52
CA LYS A 12 5.21 -8.28 19.94
C LYS A 12 4.65 -6.89 20.20
N ILE A 13 4.88 -5.94 19.30
CA ILE A 13 4.37 -4.57 19.43
C ILE A 13 2.85 -4.51 19.21
N ILE A 14 2.35 -5.17 18.17
CA ILE A 14 0.90 -5.19 17.87
C ILE A 14 0.13 -5.80 19.04
N ASN A 15 0.62 -6.92 19.58
CA ASN A 15 -0.02 -7.64 20.69
C ASN A 15 0.20 -6.99 22.06
N ALA A 16 1.05 -5.96 22.17
CA ALA A 16 1.22 -5.24 23.42
C ALA A 16 -0.02 -4.39 23.72
N LYS A 17 -0.54 -4.52 24.95
CA LYS A 17 -1.83 -3.95 25.37
C LYS A 17 -1.77 -2.43 25.56
N THR A 18 -0.61 -1.88 25.88
CA THR A 18 -0.45 -0.45 26.16
C THR A 18 0.67 0.18 25.35
N TYR A 19 0.60 1.50 25.14
CA TYR A 19 1.69 2.23 24.49
C TYR A 19 2.98 2.22 25.30
N GLN A 20 2.90 2.18 26.63
CA GLN A 20 4.05 2.03 27.53
C GLN A 20 4.79 0.71 27.25
N GLN A 21 4.05 -0.40 27.12
CA GLN A 21 4.64 -1.70 26.76
C GLN A 21 5.26 -1.66 25.36
N ARG A 22 4.57 -1.06 24.38
CA ARG A 22 5.10 -0.86 23.02
C ARG A 22 6.41 -0.07 23.05
N ALA A 23 6.46 1.02 23.80
CA ALA A 23 7.66 1.85 23.96
C ALA A 23 8.82 1.05 24.59
N GLN A 24 8.56 0.33 25.68
CA GLN A 24 9.57 -0.52 26.35
C GLN A 24 10.17 -1.56 25.40
N ILE A 25 9.33 -2.26 24.63
CA ILE A 25 9.80 -3.24 23.64
C ILE A 25 10.66 -2.55 22.58
N MET A 26 10.22 -1.41 22.04
CA MET A 26 10.98 -0.67 21.04
C MET A 26 12.36 -0.21 21.57
N ARG A 27 12.43 0.33 22.80
CA ARG A 27 13.71 0.73 23.42
C ARG A 27 14.63 -0.47 23.62
N ALA A 28 14.12 -1.57 24.13
CA ALA A 28 14.90 -2.80 24.33
C ALA A 28 15.53 -3.28 23.00
N TYR A 29 14.77 -3.25 21.91
CA TYR A 29 15.30 -3.58 20.58
C TYR A 29 16.27 -2.52 20.06
N ALA A 30 16.01 -1.24 20.30
CA ALA A 30 16.89 -0.16 19.89
C ALA A 30 18.31 -0.32 20.48
N TYR A 31 18.40 -0.55 21.79
CA TYR A 31 19.68 -0.76 22.48
C TYR A 31 20.40 -2.03 21.98
N ARG A 32 19.67 -3.12 21.74
CA ARG A 32 20.24 -4.36 21.16
C ARG A 32 20.81 -4.17 19.76
N THR A 33 20.23 -3.27 18.96
CA THR A 33 20.76 -2.96 17.63
C THR A 33 21.92 -1.98 17.64
N GLY A 34 22.19 -1.33 18.78
CA GLY A 34 23.20 -0.27 18.92
C GLY A 34 22.88 0.98 18.10
N LYS A 35 23.80 1.96 18.12
CA LYS A 35 23.76 3.15 17.24
C LYS A 35 22.49 4.02 17.39
N VAL A 36 21.94 4.09 18.60
CA VAL A 36 20.68 4.81 18.90
C VAL A 36 20.69 6.31 18.59
N LYS A 37 21.88 6.92 18.46
CA LYS A 37 22.05 8.32 18.06
C LYS A 37 22.34 8.52 16.57
N GLN A 38 22.61 7.44 15.81
CA GLN A 38 22.99 7.53 14.40
C GLN A 38 21.76 7.41 13.49
N ARG A 39 21.37 8.51 12.85
CA ARG A 39 20.28 8.52 11.85
C ARG A 39 20.54 7.50 10.74
N GLY A 40 19.48 6.86 10.26
CA GLY A 40 19.59 5.81 9.23
C GLY A 40 19.64 4.39 9.80
N THR A 41 19.89 4.23 11.10
CA THR A 41 19.99 2.92 11.75
C THR A 41 18.69 2.47 12.40
N TYR A 42 18.54 1.16 12.64
CA TYR A 42 17.41 0.64 13.41
C TYR A 42 17.37 1.19 14.83
N GLY A 43 18.51 1.28 15.52
CA GLY A 43 18.55 1.83 16.88
C GLY A 43 17.95 3.22 16.97
N TYR A 44 18.33 4.10 16.04
CA TYR A 44 17.78 5.45 15.98
C TYR A 44 16.26 5.46 15.72
N TYR A 45 15.78 4.75 14.70
CA TYR A 45 14.36 4.79 14.34
C TYR A 45 13.48 4.02 15.33
N PHE A 46 14.00 2.99 16.00
CA PHE A 46 13.32 2.32 17.10
C PHE A 46 13.19 3.22 18.32
N MET A 47 14.24 3.98 18.67
CA MET A 47 14.11 5.01 19.72
C MET A 47 13.12 6.10 19.33
N LYS A 48 13.13 6.54 18.07
CA LYS A 48 12.16 7.53 17.57
C LYS A 48 10.72 7.02 17.74
N LEU A 49 10.43 5.78 17.30
CA LEU A 49 9.09 5.20 17.44
C LEU A 49 8.72 4.93 18.91
N ALA A 50 9.69 4.58 19.77
CA ALA A 50 9.46 4.47 21.20
C ALA A 50 8.97 5.80 21.80
N ARG A 51 9.57 6.94 21.40
CA ARG A 51 9.12 8.28 21.84
C ARG A 51 7.72 8.63 21.36
N VAL A 52 7.33 8.17 20.16
CA VAL A 52 5.93 8.29 19.69
C VAL A 52 4.98 7.54 20.62
N PHE A 53 5.32 6.30 20.98
CA PHE A 53 4.49 5.53 21.91
C PHE A 53 4.49 6.14 23.32
N ASP A 54 5.61 6.64 23.82
CA ASP A 54 5.66 7.37 25.10
C ASP A 54 4.78 8.62 25.09
N TYR A 55 4.73 9.33 23.97
CA TYR A 55 3.83 10.47 23.79
C TYR A 55 2.36 10.01 23.88
N TYR A 56 1.97 8.94 23.19
CA TYR A 56 0.60 8.41 23.23
C TYR A 56 0.22 7.73 24.54
N ALA A 57 1.19 7.28 25.32
CA ALA A 57 1.00 6.78 26.68
C ALA A 57 0.60 7.89 27.65
N LYS A 58 1.02 9.13 27.39
CA LYS A 58 0.80 10.30 28.26
C LYS A 58 -0.29 11.23 27.76
N ASN A 59 -0.55 11.24 26.46
CA ASN A 59 -1.47 12.17 25.81
C ASN A 59 -2.61 11.42 25.13
N ASN A 60 -3.83 11.84 25.41
CA ASN A 60 -5.03 11.25 24.81
C ASN A 60 -5.27 11.74 23.37
N THR A 61 -4.65 12.84 22.94
CA THR A 61 -4.82 13.42 21.61
C THR A 61 -3.50 13.94 21.02
N GLY A 62 -3.47 14.12 19.70
CA GLY A 62 -2.45 14.90 19.01
C GLY A 62 -1.37 14.09 18.26
N ASN A 63 -0.60 14.82 17.46
CA ASN A 63 0.52 14.29 16.69
C ASN A 63 1.79 14.39 17.52
N SER A 64 2.42 13.25 17.83
CA SER A 64 3.74 13.25 18.47
C SER A 64 4.75 14.08 17.64
N PRO A 65 5.65 14.85 18.26
CA PRO A 65 6.72 15.53 17.52
C PRO A 65 7.67 14.55 16.82
N ASP A 66 7.76 13.31 17.31
CA ASP A 66 8.55 12.24 16.73
C ASP A 66 7.76 11.39 15.71
N LEU A 67 6.57 11.81 15.30
CA LEU A 67 5.74 11.04 14.36
C LEU A 67 6.48 10.79 13.04
N PHE A 68 6.32 9.59 12.50
CA PHE A 68 6.68 9.31 11.11
C PHE A 68 5.58 9.86 10.18
N SER A 69 5.95 10.37 9.01
CA SER A 69 4.99 10.82 8.01
C SER A 69 3.94 9.74 7.75
N ILE A 70 2.65 10.04 7.88
CA ILE A 70 1.56 9.07 7.63
C ILE A 70 1.55 8.67 6.16
N PHE A 71 1.53 9.67 5.28
CA PHE A 71 1.67 9.53 3.84
C PHE A 71 3.11 9.83 3.43
N SER A 72 3.69 8.98 2.58
CA SER A 72 5.04 9.17 2.05
C SER A 72 4.99 9.46 0.55
N GLY A 73 5.53 10.61 0.15
CA GLY A 73 5.92 10.93 -1.22
C GLY A 73 7.38 11.32 -1.22
N LYS A 74 8.19 10.77 -2.13
CA LYS A 74 9.56 11.25 -2.32
C LYS A 74 9.54 12.37 -3.36
N ASN A 75 9.98 13.55 -2.92
CA ASN A 75 10.37 14.65 -3.79
C ASN A 75 9.20 15.40 -4.46
N THR A 76 9.38 16.71 -4.64
CA THR A 76 8.42 17.68 -5.21
C THR A 76 7.95 17.35 -6.63
N LYS A 77 8.51 16.31 -7.27
CA LYS A 77 8.17 15.82 -8.60
C LYS A 77 7.12 14.70 -8.63
N LEU A 78 6.80 14.07 -7.49
CA LEU A 78 5.75 13.06 -7.44
C LEU A 78 4.43 13.74 -7.11
N HIS A 79 3.54 13.81 -8.09
CA HIS A 79 2.15 14.27 -7.93
C HIS A 79 1.25 13.22 -7.24
N TYR A 80 1.85 12.34 -6.44
CA TYR A 80 1.13 11.39 -5.61
C TYR A 80 1.86 11.11 -4.29
N VAL A 81 1.09 10.74 -3.28
CA VAL A 81 1.58 10.25 -1.98
C VAL A 81 1.11 8.83 -1.73
N ASN A 82 1.79 8.13 -0.84
CA ASN A 82 1.56 6.71 -0.58
C ASN A 82 1.22 6.47 0.89
N PHE A 83 0.23 5.62 1.16
CA PHE A 83 -0.03 5.06 2.48
C PHE A 83 0.36 3.58 2.50
N SER A 84 0.97 3.14 3.60
CA SER A 84 1.33 1.73 3.81
C SER A 84 1.09 1.33 5.26
N THR A 85 0.72 0.07 5.46
CA THR A 85 0.71 -0.63 6.76
C THR A 85 1.76 -1.74 6.74
N LEU A 86 1.82 -2.54 7.81
CA LEU A 86 2.67 -3.72 7.84
C LEU A 86 2.15 -4.82 6.89
N PRO A 87 2.93 -5.19 5.85
CA PRO A 87 2.59 -6.30 4.98
C PRO A 87 2.50 -7.61 5.77
N GLY A 88 1.53 -8.47 5.41
CA GLY A 88 1.30 -9.76 6.06
C GLY A 88 0.74 -9.68 7.49
N PHE A 89 0.33 -8.49 7.95
CA PHE A 89 -0.42 -8.30 9.20
C PHE A 89 -1.84 -7.78 8.93
N THR A 90 -1.99 -6.87 7.97
CA THR A 90 -3.30 -6.33 7.57
C THR A 90 -3.77 -6.91 6.23
N CYS A 91 -3.37 -8.14 5.89
CA CYS A 91 -3.63 -8.74 4.58
C CYS A 91 -4.48 -10.01 4.68
N PRO A 92 -5.79 -9.91 4.96
CA PRO A 92 -6.65 -11.08 5.14
C PRO A 92 -6.83 -11.87 3.84
N GLY A 93 -6.87 -11.21 2.68
CA GLY A 93 -6.94 -11.88 1.39
C GLY A 93 -5.60 -12.43 0.87
N ALA A 94 -4.49 -12.28 1.60
CA ALA A 94 -3.18 -12.71 1.10
C ALA A 94 -3.03 -14.24 1.14
N GLY A 95 -2.81 -14.85 -0.03
CA GLY A 95 -2.52 -16.27 -0.17
C GLY A 95 -1.03 -16.51 -0.43
N LYS A 96 -0.73 -17.16 -1.57
CA LYS A 96 0.64 -17.48 -2.02
C LYS A 96 1.56 -16.26 -2.06
N CYS A 97 1.01 -15.05 -2.19
CA CYS A 97 1.82 -13.84 -2.21
C CYS A 97 2.68 -13.62 -0.96
N LEU A 98 2.35 -14.22 0.18
CA LEU A 98 3.15 -14.08 1.40
C LEU A 98 4.55 -14.71 1.27
N GLU A 99 4.72 -15.66 0.36
CA GLU A 99 6.01 -16.33 0.10
C GLU A 99 6.98 -15.43 -0.67
N TRP A 100 6.46 -14.65 -1.63
CA TRP A 100 7.24 -13.79 -2.52
C TRP A 100 6.98 -12.29 -2.29
N CYS A 101 6.30 -11.91 -1.20
CA CYS A 101 5.87 -10.54 -0.95
C CYS A 101 7.03 -9.54 -0.97
N TYR A 102 7.09 -8.73 -2.03
CA TYR A 102 8.15 -7.74 -2.23
C TYR A 102 8.18 -6.67 -1.12
N SER A 103 7.03 -6.37 -0.50
CA SER A 103 6.93 -5.38 0.59
C SER A 103 7.84 -5.68 1.78
N PHE A 104 8.19 -6.95 2.01
CA PHE A 104 9.15 -7.33 3.05
C PHE A 104 10.58 -6.87 2.73
N LYS A 105 10.96 -6.73 1.46
CA LYS A 105 12.27 -6.19 1.05
C LYS A 105 12.42 -4.73 1.46
N ALA A 106 11.32 -3.97 1.54
CA ALA A 106 11.35 -2.57 1.96
C ALA A 106 11.80 -2.40 3.43
N TRP A 107 11.64 -3.44 4.25
CA TRP A 107 12.01 -3.41 5.67
C TRP A 107 13.50 -3.25 5.91
N ARG A 108 14.36 -3.47 4.89
CA ARG A 108 15.79 -3.12 4.95
C ARG A 108 16.04 -1.64 5.30
N ASN A 109 15.04 -0.78 5.01
CA ASN A 109 15.04 0.60 5.45
C ASN A 109 14.27 0.72 6.79
N PRO A 110 14.96 1.05 7.90
CA PRO A 110 14.33 1.08 9.22
C PRO A 110 13.19 2.11 9.34
N ALA A 111 13.29 3.24 8.63
CA ALA A 111 12.26 4.27 8.67
C ALA A 111 10.96 3.80 8.01
N VAL A 112 11.06 3.00 6.94
CA VAL A 112 9.91 2.41 6.25
C VAL A 112 9.20 1.43 7.17
N PHE A 113 9.94 0.50 7.78
CA PHE A 113 9.38 -0.45 8.75
C PHE A 113 8.67 0.27 9.91
N CYS A 114 9.30 1.28 10.52
CA CYS A 114 8.72 2.00 11.64
C CYS A 114 7.47 2.80 11.25
N ARG A 115 7.45 3.40 10.05
CA ARG A 115 6.26 4.09 9.51
C ARG A 115 5.10 3.10 9.31
N GLN A 116 5.36 1.96 8.68
CA GLN A 116 4.35 0.92 8.44
C GLN A 116 3.77 0.41 9.76
N LEU A 117 4.62 0.10 10.75
CA LEU A 117 4.20 -0.32 12.09
C LEU A 117 3.38 0.76 12.80
N GLN A 118 3.82 2.02 12.72
CA GLN A 118 3.05 3.15 13.24
C GLN A 118 1.66 3.22 12.59
N ASN A 119 1.58 3.21 11.26
CA ASN A 119 0.32 3.32 10.54
C ASN A 119 -0.64 2.16 10.85
N THR A 120 -0.13 0.93 10.99
CA THR A 120 -0.92 -0.22 11.46
C THR A 120 -1.55 0.05 12.83
N ILE A 121 -0.77 0.55 13.79
CA ILE A 121 -1.27 0.87 15.13
C ILE A 121 -2.27 2.03 15.10
N LEU A 122 -2.02 3.05 14.28
CA LEU A 122 -2.91 4.20 14.16
C LEU A 122 -4.27 3.82 13.57
N LEU A 123 -4.32 2.90 12.59
CA LEU A 123 -5.59 2.39 12.06
C LEU A 123 -6.41 1.65 13.12
N ASP A 124 -5.76 0.90 14.00
CA ASP A 124 -6.41 0.17 15.08
C ASP A 124 -7.09 1.12 16.09
N ASN A 125 -6.34 2.06 16.68
CA ASN A 125 -6.84 2.81 17.84
C ASN A 125 -6.65 4.34 17.80
N ARG A 126 -6.11 4.92 16.72
CA ARG A 126 -5.90 6.38 16.61
C ARG A 126 -6.13 6.92 15.19
N LYS A 127 -7.22 6.50 14.55
CA LYS A 127 -7.63 6.92 13.19
C LYS A 127 -7.71 8.45 13.02
N SER A 128 -7.95 9.20 14.09
CA SER A 128 -7.96 10.67 14.09
C SER A 128 -6.61 11.29 13.67
N VAL A 129 -5.48 10.65 13.98
CA VAL A 129 -4.14 11.09 13.53
C VAL A 129 -4.00 10.95 12.02
N ILE A 130 -4.50 9.85 11.45
CA ILE A 130 -4.52 9.63 10.00
C ILE A 130 -5.43 10.66 9.32
N ARG A 131 -6.63 10.89 9.87
CA ARG A 131 -7.57 11.92 9.40
C ARG A 131 -6.94 13.31 9.40
N ALA A 132 -6.23 13.68 10.46
CA ALA A 132 -5.55 14.98 10.54
C ALA A 132 -4.43 15.10 9.47
N ALA A 133 -3.74 14.02 9.15
CA ALA A 133 -2.75 14.01 8.06
C ALA A 133 -3.40 14.06 6.67
N TRP A 134 -4.53 13.36 6.49
CA TRP A 134 -5.33 13.37 5.26
C TRP A 134 -5.82 14.78 4.92
N ASN A 135 -6.36 15.48 5.92
CA ASN A 135 -6.87 16.85 5.75
C ASN A 135 -5.79 17.86 5.34
N LYS A 136 -4.51 17.55 5.58
CA LYS A 136 -3.36 18.39 5.19
C LYS A 136 -2.82 18.08 3.79
N LEU A 137 -3.33 17.06 3.11
CA LEU A 137 -2.94 16.76 1.74
C LEU A 137 -3.36 17.90 0.81
N LYS A 138 -2.45 18.25 -0.11
CA LYS A 138 -2.70 19.25 -1.15
C LYS A 138 -3.91 18.84 -1.99
N PRO A 139 -4.73 19.78 -2.48
CA PRO A 139 -5.78 19.47 -3.42
C PRO A 139 -5.20 18.87 -4.72
N ASP A 140 -6.03 18.13 -5.44
CA ASP A 140 -5.74 17.53 -6.75
C ASP A 140 -4.53 16.58 -6.78
N ILE A 141 -4.12 16.07 -5.61
CA ILE A 141 -3.07 15.06 -5.52
C ILE A 141 -3.65 13.65 -5.59
N TYR A 142 -2.88 12.76 -6.18
CA TYR A 142 -3.15 11.34 -6.19
C TYR A 142 -2.68 10.67 -4.87
N VAL A 143 -3.46 9.77 -4.29
CA VAL A 143 -3.10 9.01 -3.08
C VAL A 143 -3.16 7.52 -3.37
N ARG A 144 -2.00 6.87 -3.35
CA ARG A 144 -1.92 5.42 -3.43
C ARG A 144 -2.12 4.83 -2.04
N LEU A 145 -3.29 4.24 -1.81
CA LEU A 145 -3.59 3.53 -0.58
C LEU A 145 -3.00 2.11 -0.65
N TYR A 146 -2.39 1.69 0.46
CA TYR A 146 -1.80 0.36 0.66
C TYR A 146 -0.76 -0.03 -0.40
N VAL A 147 0.35 0.71 -0.48
CA VAL A 147 1.54 0.25 -1.23
C VAL A 147 2.12 -1.02 -0.60
N ASP A 148 2.10 -1.08 0.72
CA ASP A 148 2.37 -2.28 1.50
C ASP A 148 1.23 -2.51 2.48
N GLY A 149 0.96 -3.79 2.75
CA GLY A 149 -0.25 -4.17 3.47
C GLY A 149 -1.45 -4.27 2.56
N ASP A 150 -2.63 -4.45 3.15
CA ASP A 150 -3.92 -4.41 2.49
C ASP A 150 -4.98 -3.84 3.46
N ILE A 151 -6.20 -3.64 2.96
CA ILE A 151 -7.39 -3.34 3.77
C ILE A 151 -7.79 -4.62 4.50
N ASP A 152 -7.91 -4.52 5.82
CA ASP A 152 -8.09 -5.68 6.71
C ASP A 152 -9.53 -5.95 7.13
N SER A 153 -10.43 -4.97 6.98
CA SER A 153 -11.83 -5.13 7.38
C SER A 153 -12.77 -4.14 6.69
N ILE A 154 -14.08 -4.39 6.81
CA ILE A 154 -15.15 -3.48 6.37
C ILE A 154 -15.07 -2.14 7.11
N GLU A 155 -14.70 -2.13 8.39
CA GLU A 155 -14.53 -0.90 9.17
C GLU A 155 -13.35 -0.06 8.65
N THR A 156 -12.25 -0.71 8.26
CA THR A 156 -11.12 -0.02 7.63
C THR A 156 -11.51 0.51 6.26
N LEU A 157 -12.29 -0.24 5.48
CA LEU A 157 -12.83 0.22 4.20
C LEU A 157 -13.72 1.46 4.39
N GLY A 158 -14.67 1.40 5.33
CA GLY A 158 -15.56 2.50 5.67
C GLY A 158 -14.82 3.73 6.19
N PHE A 159 -13.74 3.54 6.96
CA PHE A 159 -12.88 4.65 7.36
C PHE A 159 -12.30 5.38 6.15
N TRP A 160 -11.70 4.67 5.19
CA TRP A 160 -11.12 5.31 4.00
C TRP A 160 -12.18 5.96 3.12
N PHE A 161 -13.29 5.26 2.87
CA PHE A 161 -14.37 5.79 2.03
C PHE A 161 -15.02 7.03 2.67
N SER A 162 -15.12 7.08 4.00
CA SER A 162 -15.55 8.31 4.70
C SER A 162 -14.60 9.48 4.44
N LEU A 163 -13.28 9.26 4.45
CA LEU A 163 -12.30 10.32 4.19
C LEU A 163 -12.32 10.79 2.73
N LEU A 164 -12.49 9.85 1.81
CA LEU A 164 -12.61 10.13 0.37
C LEU A 164 -13.82 11.00 0.06
N ASN A 165 -14.97 10.70 0.65
CA ASN A 165 -16.19 11.50 0.52
C ASN A 165 -16.04 12.93 1.08
N THR A 166 -15.18 13.14 2.09
CA THR A 166 -14.91 14.49 2.62
C THR A 166 -13.94 15.31 1.78
N ARG A 167 -13.26 14.68 0.80
CA ARG A 167 -12.22 15.30 -0.02
C ARG A 167 -12.34 14.84 -1.48
N PRO A 168 -13.41 15.22 -2.19
CA PRO A 168 -13.62 14.87 -3.59
C PRO A 168 -12.54 15.43 -4.53
N ASP A 169 -11.77 16.44 -4.07
CA ASP A 169 -10.60 17.00 -4.75
C ASP A 169 -9.37 16.07 -4.73
N LEU A 170 -9.36 15.04 -3.88
CA LEU A 170 -8.32 14.02 -3.87
C LEU A 170 -8.72 12.85 -4.76
N LYS A 171 -7.76 12.23 -5.44
CA LYS A 171 -7.98 10.99 -6.20
C LYS A 171 -7.18 9.87 -5.58
N SER A 172 -7.78 8.70 -5.37
CA SER A 172 -7.09 7.60 -4.73
C SER A 172 -7.18 6.30 -5.50
N TRP A 173 -6.18 5.44 -5.32
CA TRP A 173 -6.24 4.08 -5.84
C TRP A 173 -5.48 3.12 -4.95
N GLY A 174 -5.84 1.85 -5.04
CA GLY A 174 -5.20 0.79 -4.30
C GLY A 174 -5.14 -0.51 -5.09
N TYR A 175 -4.31 -1.43 -4.59
CA TYR A 175 -4.33 -2.83 -5.00
C TYR A 175 -4.83 -3.64 -3.82
N SER A 176 -5.76 -4.55 -4.04
CA SER A 176 -6.23 -5.42 -2.98
C SER A 176 -6.30 -6.87 -3.41
N LYS A 177 -6.11 -7.75 -2.43
CA LYS A 177 -6.41 -9.19 -2.52
C LYS A 177 -7.64 -9.54 -1.69
N SER A 178 -8.09 -8.62 -0.85
CA SER A 178 -9.21 -8.78 0.07
C SER A 178 -10.54 -8.48 -0.65
N TRP A 179 -10.76 -9.18 -1.77
CA TRP A 179 -11.86 -8.92 -2.72
C TRP A 179 -13.23 -9.04 -2.06
N ASN A 180 -13.37 -10.01 -1.17
CA ASN A 180 -14.58 -10.24 -0.39
C ASN A 180 -15.05 -9.00 0.35
N LEU A 181 -14.13 -8.18 0.90
CA LEU A 181 -14.51 -6.97 1.63
C LEU A 181 -15.24 -5.94 0.74
N PHE A 182 -14.82 -5.80 -0.52
CA PHE A 182 -15.45 -4.88 -1.46
C PHE A 182 -16.81 -5.39 -1.93
N VAL A 183 -16.91 -6.70 -2.18
CA VAL A 183 -18.17 -7.34 -2.55
C VAL A 183 -19.17 -7.29 -1.39
N ASP A 184 -18.73 -7.55 -0.16
CA ASP A 184 -19.56 -7.49 1.04
C ASP A 184 -20.03 -6.05 1.32
N TRP A 185 -19.17 -5.04 1.10
CA TRP A 185 -19.55 -3.63 1.15
C TRP A 185 -20.68 -3.32 0.16
N HIS A 186 -20.55 -3.79 -1.09
CA HIS A 186 -21.57 -3.58 -2.11
C HIS A 186 -22.90 -4.29 -1.78
N LYS A 187 -22.83 -5.53 -1.31
CA LYS A 187 -24.00 -6.32 -0.89
C LYS A 187 -24.77 -5.68 0.28
N GLN A 188 -24.09 -4.93 1.13
CA GLN A 188 -24.72 -4.14 2.20
C GLN A 188 -25.42 -2.87 1.68
N GLY A 189 -25.40 -2.61 0.36
CA GLY A 189 -25.99 -1.40 -0.24
C GLY A 189 -25.20 -0.13 0.06
N LEU A 190 -23.96 -0.25 0.54
CA LEU A 190 -23.13 0.89 0.88
C LEU A 190 -22.52 1.50 -0.39
N LYS A 191 -22.50 2.84 -0.45
CA LYS A 191 -22.00 3.57 -1.62
C LYS A 191 -20.47 3.58 -1.66
N PHE A 192 -19.93 3.45 -2.85
CA PHE A 192 -18.52 3.69 -3.11
C PHE A 192 -18.26 5.18 -3.35
N PRO A 193 -17.09 5.71 -2.96
CA PRO A 193 -16.70 7.07 -3.31
C PRO A 193 -16.26 7.16 -4.77
N ASP A 194 -16.70 8.19 -5.49
CA ASP A 194 -16.42 8.38 -6.93
C ASP A 194 -14.93 8.61 -7.25
N ASN A 195 -14.15 9.00 -6.24
CA ASN A 195 -12.73 9.33 -6.35
C ASN A 195 -11.78 8.20 -5.90
N TYR A 196 -12.24 6.94 -5.90
CA TYR A 196 -11.42 5.77 -5.60
C TYR A 196 -11.43 4.73 -6.72
N CYS A 197 -10.24 4.26 -7.09
CA CYS A 197 -10.03 3.20 -8.07
C CYS A 197 -9.44 1.94 -7.40
N LEU A 198 -10.13 0.82 -7.52
CA LEU A 198 -9.66 -0.50 -7.11
C LEU A 198 -8.97 -1.22 -8.27
N ASN A 199 -7.80 -1.77 -7.99
CA ASN A 199 -7.15 -2.77 -8.84
C ASN A 199 -7.12 -4.09 -8.07
N ILE A 200 -7.63 -5.17 -8.67
CA ILE A 200 -7.44 -6.49 -8.08
C ILE A 200 -6.07 -7.04 -8.49
N SER A 201 -5.42 -7.76 -7.58
CA SER A 201 -4.05 -8.26 -7.78
C SER A 201 -3.95 -9.75 -7.49
N SER A 202 -3.14 -10.46 -8.29
CA SER A 202 -2.93 -11.90 -8.18
C SER A 202 -2.20 -12.32 -6.90
N GLY A 203 -2.35 -13.59 -6.50
CA GLY A 203 -1.76 -14.17 -5.29
C GLY A 203 -2.69 -14.09 -4.08
N SER A 204 -3.99 -13.96 -4.31
CA SER A 204 -5.05 -13.98 -3.29
C SER A 204 -5.36 -15.41 -2.84
N ILE A 205 -5.94 -15.58 -1.65
CA ILE A 205 -6.59 -16.85 -1.28
C ILE A 205 -7.82 -17.14 -2.15
N TYR A 206 -8.35 -16.11 -2.82
CA TYR A 206 -9.53 -16.19 -3.67
C TYR A 206 -9.20 -16.39 -5.16
N ASP A 207 -7.93 -16.62 -5.53
CA ASP A 207 -7.53 -16.74 -6.95
C ASP A 207 -8.30 -17.83 -7.71
N ASN A 208 -8.81 -18.86 -7.02
CA ASN A 208 -9.60 -19.95 -7.61
C ASN A 208 -11.13 -19.74 -7.49
N ASP A 209 -11.58 -18.64 -6.90
CA ASP A 209 -13.01 -18.31 -6.74
C ASP A 209 -13.46 -17.40 -7.90
N ASN A 210 -13.81 -18.03 -9.02
CA ASN A 210 -14.24 -17.32 -10.23
C ASN A 210 -15.48 -16.45 -9.99
N ALA A 211 -16.41 -16.89 -9.12
CA ALA A 211 -17.63 -16.13 -8.84
C ALA A 211 -17.30 -14.85 -8.07
N LEU A 212 -16.46 -14.93 -7.03
CA LEU A 212 -16.01 -13.76 -6.29
C LEU A 212 -15.17 -12.82 -7.16
N LYS A 213 -14.30 -13.38 -8.01
CA LYS A 213 -13.48 -12.60 -8.94
C LYS A 213 -14.35 -11.81 -9.92
N SER A 214 -15.35 -12.45 -10.54
CA SER A 214 -16.30 -11.75 -11.41
C SER A 214 -17.07 -10.67 -10.65
N ALA A 215 -17.59 -10.98 -9.46
CA ALA A 215 -18.34 -10.03 -8.66
C ALA A 215 -17.53 -8.80 -8.25
N VAL A 216 -16.23 -8.94 -7.92
CA VAL A 216 -15.38 -7.78 -7.60
C VAL A 216 -15.01 -6.97 -8.85
N LEU A 217 -14.86 -7.63 -10.01
CA LEU A 217 -14.58 -6.96 -11.29
C LEU A 217 -15.78 -6.13 -11.79
N GLU A 218 -17.00 -6.54 -11.47
CA GLU A 218 -18.24 -5.82 -11.82
C GLU A 218 -18.50 -4.58 -10.95
N LEU A 219 -17.74 -4.38 -9.86
CA LEU A 219 -17.94 -3.21 -9.00
C LEU A 219 -17.60 -1.91 -9.73
N PRO A 220 -18.35 -0.81 -9.52
CA PRO A 220 -18.18 0.44 -10.26
C PRO A 220 -16.85 1.15 -10.00
N ILE A 221 -16.14 0.79 -8.93
CA ILE A 221 -14.80 1.33 -8.62
C ILE A 221 -13.66 0.45 -9.13
N THR A 222 -13.96 -0.75 -9.64
CA THR A 222 -12.93 -1.68 -10.08
C THR A 222 -12.58 -1.38 -11.53
N ARG A 223 -11.32 -1.02 -11.76
CA ARG A 223 -10.79 -0.84 -13.12
C ARG A 223 -10.49 -2.20 -13.78
N GLY A 224 -9.94 -3.13 -13.01
CA GLY A 224 -9.55 -4.45 -13.51
C GLY A 224 -8.30 -5.01 -12.85
N GLU A 225 -7.60 -5.90 -13.55
CA GLU A 225 -6.50 -6.69 -12.99
C GLU A 225 -5.12 -6.05 -13.16
N PHE A 226 -4.32 -6.14 -12.10
CA PHE A 226 -2.87 -5.92 -12.15
C PHE A 226 -2.14 -7.26 -12.07
N ILE A 227 -1.57 -7.68 -13.18
CA ILE A 227 -1.09 -9.04 -13.41
C ILE A 227 0.44 -9.07 -13.35
N ALA A 228 0.98 -9.99 -12.56
CA ALA A 228 2.40 -10.33 -12.62
C ALA A 228 2.62 -11.27 -13.81
N VAL A 229 3.50 -10.88 -14.74
CA VAL A 229 3.80 -11.65 -15.95
C VAL A 229 5.18 -12.26 -15.80
N ASP A 230 5.32 -13.58 -15.86
CA ASP A 230 6.62 -14.23 -15.75
C ASP A 230 7.43 -14.05 -17.05
N LEU A 231 8.67 -13.56 -16.95
CA LEU A 231 9.54 -13.19 -18.06
C LEU A 231 10.93 -13.86 -17.95
N ASP A 232 10.99 -15.18 -17.86
CA ASP A 232 12.12 -16.11 -18.10
C ASP A 232 13.56 -15.70 -17.67
N GLY A 233 13.76 -14.66 -16.87
CA GLY A 233 15.03 -14.26 -16.27
C GLY A 233 15.96 -13.34 -17.07
N HIS A 234 15.68 -12.99 -18.34
CA HIS A 234 16.68 -12.32 -19.21
C HIS A 234 16.70 -10.77 -19.15
N TYR A 235 15.73 -10.14 -18.49
CA TYR A 235 15.69 -8.68 -18.36
C TYR A 235 16.44 -8.16 -17.12
N SER A 236 16.81 -6.87 -17.16
CA SER A 236 17.42 -6.18 -16.02
C SER A 236 16.52 -6.21 -14.78
N LYS A 237 17.11 -6.21 -13.58
CA LYS A 237 16.35 -6.15 -12.32
C LYS A 237 15.99 -4.72 -11.96
N GLY A 238 14.88 -4.54 -11.24
CA GLY A 238 14.49 -3.23 -10.72
C GLY A 238 13.83 -2.32 -11.75
N PHE A 239 14.10 -1.01 -11.70
CA PHE A 239 13.46 -0.02 -12.57
C PHE A 239 14.06 0.03 -13.97
N ASP A 240 15.31 -0.38 -14.13
CA ASP A 240 16.05 -0.29 -15.40
C ASP A 240 15.41 -1.13 -16.52
N ARG A 241 14.66 -2.19 -16.16
CA ARG A 241 13.89 -2.98 -17.13
C ARG A 241 12.82 -2.19 -17.87
N TYR A 242 12.31 -1.11 -17.28
CA TYR A 242 11.26 -0.30 -17.87
C TYR A 242 11.78 0.62 -18.99
N ASP A 243 13.10 0.68 -19.18
CA ASP A 243 13.70 1.39 -20.30
C ASP A 243 13.93 0.45 -21.51
N ASP A 244 13.67 -0.86 -21.37
CA ASP A 244 13.79 -1.85 -22.45
C ASP A 244 12.44 -2.03 -23.20
N ILE A 245 12.46 -1.73 -24.50
CA ILE A 245 11.28 -1.89 -25.37
C ILE A 245 10.86 -3.36 -25.55
N ASN A 246 11.83 -4.29 -25.51
CA ASN A 246 11.56 -5.72 -25.66
C ASN A 246 10.84 -6.26 -24.42
N TYR A 247 11.22 -5.80 -23.22
CA TYR A 247 10.48 -6.09 -21.98
C TYR A 247 9.00 -5.76 -22.14
N HIS A 248 8.71 -4.55 -22.60
CA HIS A 248 7.33 -4.12 -22.80
C HIS A 248 6.59 -4.91 -23.89
N ARG A 249 7.29 -5.33 -24.95
CA ARG A 249 6.72 -6.16 -26.01
C ARG A 249 6.34 -7.54 -25.50
N GLU A 250 7.24 -8.18 -24.75
CA GLU A 250 7.00 -9.52 -24.19
C GLU A 250 5.86 -9.51 -23.16
N VAL A 251 5.85 -8.52 -22.25
CA VAL A 251 4.74 -8.36 -21.27
C VAL A 251 3.39 -8.27 -22.00
N ARG A 252 3.28 -7.42 -23.02
CA ARG A 252 2.03 -7.29 -23.78
C ARG A 252 1.68 -8.56 -24.55
N SER A 253 2.68 -9.27 -25.09
CA SER A 253 2.47 -10.52 -25.81
C SER A 253 1.88 -11.59 -24.89
N LYS A 254 2.47 -11.79 -23.70
CA LYS A 254 1.97 -12.76 -22.71
C LYS A 254 0.58 -12.37 -22.19
N LEU A 255 0.34 -11.09 -21.89
CA LEU A 255 -0.99 -10.61 -21.52
C LEU A 255 -2.05 -10.91 -22.59
N ARG A 256 -1.76 -10.69 -23.87
CA ARG A 256 -2.73 -10.97 -24.95
C ARG A 256 -2.95 -12.46 -25.17
N ALA A 257 -1.95 -13.30 -24.87
CA ALA A 257 -2.11 -14.75 -24.94
C ALA A 257 -3.06 -15.23 -23.83
N ASP A 258 -2.91 -14.70 -22.62
CA ASP A 258 -3.72 -15.10 -21.46
C ASP A 258 -5.10 -14.41 -21.42
N TYR A 259 -5.21 -13.21 -22.03
CA TYR A 259 -6.40 -12.36 -22.03
C TYR A 259 -6.64 -11.77 -23.43
N PRO A 260 -7.07 -12.59 -24.41
CA PRO A 260 -7.18 -12.18 -25.82
C PRO A 260 -8.22 -11.07 -26.06
N ASP A 261 -9.24 -10.98 -25.21
CA ASP A 261 -10.33 -10.01 -25.34
C ASP A 261 -10.01 -8.65 -24.69
N ASN A 262 -8.88 -8.53 -23.99
CA ASN A 262 -8.51 -7.32 -23.27
C ASN A 262 -7.33 -6.61 -23.93
N ASN A 263 -7.40 -5.28 -23.93
CA ASN A 263 -6.23 -4.47 -24.26
C ASN A 263 -5.11 -4.73 -23.23
N ALA A 264 -3.86 -4.76 -23.72
CA ALA A 264 -2.70 -5.07 -22.90
C ALA A 264 -1.82 -3.83 -22.68
N PHE A 265 -1.70 -3.41 -21.42
CA PHE A 265 -0.81 -2.32 -21.00
C PHE A 265 0.36 -2.86 -20.18
N SER A 266 1.58 -2.51 -20.56
CA SER A 266 2.76 -2.87 -19.79
C SER A 266 3.13 -1.73 -18.85
N CYS A 267 3.19 -2.01 -17.54
CA CYS A 267 3.56 -1.03 -16.52
C CYS A 267 4.97 -0.48 -16.76
N THR A 268 5.12 0.85 -16.70
CA THR A 268 6.40 1.56 -16.93
C THR A 268 7.16 1.87 -15.64
N GLY A 269 6.60 1.53 -14.47
CA GLY A 269 7.13 1.93 -13.16
C GLY A 269 7.03 3.43 -12.85
N LYS A 270 6.77 4.29 -13.83
CA LYS A 270 6.62 5.74 -13.70
C LYS A 270 5.16 6.08 -13.41
N CYS A 271 4.73 5.84 -12.17
CA CYS A 271 3.31 5.87 -11.81
C CYS A 271 2.56 7.17 -12.16
N HIS A 272 3.20 8.35 -12.12
CA HIS A 272 2.52 9.60 -12.48
C HIS A 272 2.46 9.83 -14.00
N ASP A 273 3.50 9.43 -14.72
CA ASP A 273 3.69 9.79 -16.13
C ASP A 273 3.29 8.67 -17.10
N CYS A 274 2.66 7.61 -16.62
CA CYS A 274 2.31 6.46 -17.46
C CYS A 274 1.13 6.73 -18.40
N LEU A 275 0.33 7.76 -18.15
CA LEU A 275 -0.64 8.31 -19.10
C LEU A 275 -0.44 9.83 -19.25
N PRO A 276 0.41 10.26 -20.18
CA PRO A 276 0.55 11.67 -20.49
C PRO A 276 -0.70 12.18 -21.22
N SER A 277 -1.21 13.35 -20.83
CA SER A 277 -2.30 14.03 -21.52
C SER A 277 -2.07 15.53 -21.54
N LYS A 278 -2.24 16.15 -22.72
CA LYS A 278 -2.17 17.61 -22.87
C LYS A 278 -3.37 18.31 -22.22
N THR A 279 -4.50 17.63 -22.11
CA THR A 279 -5.78 18.20 -21.63
C THR A 279 -6.06 17.84 -20.17
N LEU A 280 -5.73 16.61 -19.75
CA LEU A 280 -6.02 16.10 -18.41
C LEU A 280 -4.81 16.09 -17.48
N GLY A 281 -3.63 16.48 -17.98
CA GLY A 281 -2.37 16.31 -17.29
C GLY A 281 -1.92 14.84 -17.19
N ASN A 282 -0.74 14.63 -16.64
CA ASN A 282 -0.20 13.29 -16.42
C ASN A 282 -0.99 12.58 -15.31
N ARG A 283 -1.34 11.32 -15.53
CA ARG A 283 -2.13 10.54 -14.58
C ARG A 283 -1.67 9.08 -14.45
N PRO A 284 -1.81 8.46 -13.27
CA PRO A 284 -1.59 7.03 -13.12
C PRO A 284 -2.68 6.22 -13.82
N ALA A 285 -2.31 5.30 -14.72
CA ALA A 285 -3.23 4.33 -15.32
C ALA A 285 -3.99 3.51 -14.27
N CYS A 286 -3.36 3.22 -13.14
CA CYS A 286 -3.97 2.46 -12.06
C CYS A 286 -4.99 3.28 -11.24
N ALA A 287 -5.10 4.58 -11.48
CA ALA A 287 -5.98 5.49 -10.75
C ALA A 287 -7.14 6.01 -11.61
N VAL A 288 -7.43 5.35 -12.73
CA VAL A 288 -8.46 5.75 -13.69
C VAL A 288 -9.32 4.52 -13.97
N VAL A 289 -10.60 4.58 -13.59
CA VAL A 289 -11.52 3.43 -13.64
C VAL A 289 -11.93 3.10 -15.08
N GLU A 290 -12.05 4.11 -15.93
CA GLU A 290 -12.57 4.01 -17.30
C GLU A 290 -11.58 3.35 -18.28
N LEU A 291 -10.42 2.90 -17.80
CA LEU A 291 -9.41 2.27 -18.65
C LEU A 291 -9.64 0.78 -18.76
N ASP A 292 -10.19 0.38 -19.90
CA ASP A 292 -10.45 -1.01 -20.25
C ASP A 292 -9.21 -1.69 -20.84
N PHE A 293 -8.20 -1.92 -19.99
CA PHE A 293 -7.04 -2.75 -20.33
C PHE A 293 -6.50 -3.46 -19.10
N ASN A 294 -5.90 -4.63 -19.28
CA ASN A 294 -5.13 -5.29 -18.23
C ASN A 294 -3.75 -4.64 -18.08
N ILE A 295 -3.29 -4.43 -16.85
CA ILE A 295 -1.95 -3.90 -16.58
C ILE A 295 -1.04 -5.04 -16.15
N GLY A 296 -0.06 -5.37 -17.00
CA GLY A 296 0.96 -6.35 -16.68
C GLY A 296 2.23 -5.69 -16.16
N ASN A 297 2.87 -6.34 -15.19
CA ASN A 297 4.22 -6.04 -14.75
C ASN A 297 5.04 -7.33 -14.79
N GLY A 298 6.05 -7.33 -15.67
CA GLY A 298 7.01 -8.42 -15.77
C GLY A 298 7.76 -8.68 -14.47
N THR A 299 7.81 -9.94 -14.07
CA THR A 299 8.55 -10.49 -12.93
C THR A 299 9.57 -11.51 -13.41
N HIS A 300 10.71 -11.56 -12.72
CA HIS A 300 11.80 -12.51 -12.91
C HIS A 300 12.71 -12.47 -11.67
#